data_AF-A0A4R3HQV8-F1
#
_entry.id   AF-A0A4R3HQV8-F1
#
_cell.length_a   1.000
_cell.length_b   1.000
_cell.length_c   1.000
_cell.angle_alpha   90.00
_cell.angle_beta   90.00
_cell.angle_gamma   90.00
#
_symmetry.space_group_name_H-M   'P 1'
#
loop_
_entity.id
_entity.type
_entity.pdbx_description
1 polymer ?
#
loop_
_entity_poly.entity_id
_entity_poly.type
_entity_poly.pdbx_seq_one_letter_code
_entity_poly.pdbx_strand_id
1 'polypeptide(L)'
;MIKASDHSLSASAITPELRADILRQFRLPRHSVHGPSHWARVRYNGMLLSQASGADWQVVELFAFIHDSQRYDDGYDRDHGPRAADYALQTCGKLFQLSDSQLEMLVKACMGHTHEHLTSCVTVQTCWDADRLDLARVGIIPDPYYLGTDLAKDPQMIAQAIARSRGQSSKTHGIIDGLEESLSPLE
;
A
#
# COMPACT_ATOMS: atom_id res chain seq x y z
N MET A 1 -27.15 -11.56 24.86
CA MET A 1 -26.75 -10.27 24.25
C MET A 1 -25.23 -10.27 24.16
N ILE A 2 -24.69 -10.59 22.98
CA ILE A 2 -23.25 -10.56 22.73
C ILE A 2 -22.89 -9.08 22.52
N LYS A 3 -22.06 -8.51 23.41
CA LYS A 3 -21.49 -7.18 23.17
C LYS A 3 -20.61 -7.28 21.93
N ALA A 4 -20.87 -6.44 20.95
CA ALA A 4 -19.97 -6.22 19.84
C ALA A 4 -18.57 -5.92 20.40
N SER A 5 -17.60 -6.75 20.03
CA SER A 5 -16.20 -6.49 20.30
C SER A 5 -15.82 -5.20 19.59
N ASP A 6 -15.38 -4.24 20.40
CA ASP A 6 -14.75 -2.98 20.03
C ASP A 6 -13.78 -3.21 18.86
N HIS A 7 -14.19 -2.81 17.65
CA HIS A 7 -13.35 -2.91 16.45
C HIS A 7 -12.27 -1.85 16.58
N SER A 8 -11.07 -2.25 17.00
CA SER A 8 -9.93 -1.37 17.19
C SER A 8 -9.52 -0.68 15.88
N LEU A 9 -10.06 0.50 15.64
CA LEU A 9 -9.34 1.53 14.90
C LEU A 9 -8.25 2.05 15.86
N SER A 10 -6.96 1.96 15.48
CA SER A 10 -5.78 2.60 16.12
C SER A 10 -4.66 1.66 16.62
N ALA A 11 -4.29 0.63 15.88
CA ALA A 11 -2.92 0.12 15.97
C ALA A 11 -2.22 0.41 14.65
N SER A 12 -1.08 1.11 14.70
CA SER A 12 -0.16 1.28 13.57
C SER A 12 1.19 0.72 14.01
N ALA A 13 1.80 -0.08 13.14
CA ALA A 13 3.16 -0.58 13.30
C ALA A 13 4.22 0.51 13.05
N ILE A 14 3.83 1.67 12.51
CA ILE A 14 4.74 2.77 12.17
C ILE A 14 4.75 3.81 13.28
N THR A 15 5.69 3.64 14.21
CA THR A 15 5.95 4.63 15.25
C THR A 15 6.59 5.90 14.67
N PRO A 16 6.50 7.06 15.35
CA PRO A 16 7.22 8.26 14.97
C PRO A 16 8.73 8.04 14.82
N GLU A 17 9.32 7.22 15.70
CA GLU A 17 10.75 6.87 15.72
C GLU A 17 11.14 6.04 14.50
N LEU A 18 10.37 4.98 14.20
CA LEU A 18 10.62 4.16 13.00
C LEU A 18 10.48 5.01 11.73
N ARG A 19 9.42 5.82 11.63
CA ARG A 19 9.22 6.72 10.49
C ARG A 19 10.37 7.71 10.32
N ALA A 20 10.85 8.29 11.42
CA ALA A 20 11.98 9.21 11.39
C ALA A 20 13.25 8.50 10.91
N ASP A 21 13.49 7.26 11.34
CA ASP A 21 14.64 6.48 10.90
C ASP A 21 14.57 6.13 9.41
N ILE A 22 13.42 5.63 8.93
CA ILE A 22 13.19 5.36 7.51
C ILE A 22 13.46 6.61 6.65
N LEU A 23 12.92 7.76 7.05
CA LEU A 23 13.13 9.03 6.35
C LEU A 23 14.58 9.52 6.39
N ARG A 24 15.32 9.20 7.47
CA ARG A 24 16.74 9.54 7.61
C ARG A 24 17.62 8.68 6.69
N GLN A 25 17.24 7.43 6.46
CA GLN A 25 17.98 6.50 5.60
C GLN A 25 17.63 6.65 4.12
N PHE A 26 16.43 7.12 3.81
CA PHE A 26 15.98 7.34 2.43
C PHE A 26 16.85 8.37 1.72
N ARG A 27 17.55 7.93 0.67
CA ARG A 27 18.57 8.74 -0.02
C ARG A 27 18.01 9.65 -1.10
N LEU A 28 16.79 9.37 -1.56
CA LEU A 28 16.14 10.12 -2.62
C LEU A 28 15.39 11.33 -2.06
N PRO A 29 15.07 12.33 -2.90
CA PRO A 29 14.23 13.43 -2.48
C PRO A 29 12.88 12.92 -1.97
N ARG A 30 12.30 13.60 -0.96
CA ARG A 30 10.99 13.21 -0.38
C ARG A 30 9.82 13.21 -1.37
N HIS A 31 10.00 13.82 -2.55
CA HIS A 31 9.02 13.86 -3.63
C HIS A 31 9.34 12.86 -4.75
N SER A 32 10.30 11.95 -4.55
CA SER A 32 10.56 10.81 -5.42
C SER A 32 9.27 10.01 -5.65
N VAL A 33 9.16 9.43 -6.84
CA VAL A 33 8.05 8.54 -7.22
C VAL A 33 7.99 7.26 -6.38
N HIS A 34 9.08 6.94 -5.68
CA HIS A 34 9.23 5.84 -4.73
C HIS A 34 9.34 6.33 -3.27
N GLY A 35 9.00 7.59 -3.02
CA GLY A 35 9.10 8.23 -1.71
C GLY A 35 7.83 8.12 -0.84
N PRO A 36 7.74 8.91 0.25
CA PRO A 36 6.67 8.86 1.24
C PRO A 36 5.23 8.85 0.71
N SER A 37 4.94 9.57 -0.38
CA SER A 37 3.61 9.56 -0.99
C SER A 37 3.24 8.20 -1.58
N HIS A 38 4.21 7.49 -2.16
CA HIS A 38 4.04 6.12 -2.64
C HIS A 38 3.81 5.17 -1.47
N TRP A 39 4.67 5.21 -0.44
CA TRP A 39 4.51 4.36 0.75
C TRP A 39 3.14 4.51 1.41
N ALA A 40 2.63 5.75 1.50
CA ALA A 40 1.30 6.02 2.04
C ALA A 40 0.17 5.38 1.20
N ARG A 41 0.29 5.38 -0.14
CA ARG A 41 -0.70 4.73 -1.02
C ARG A 41 -0.59 3.21 -0.97
N VAL A 42 0.62 2.65 -0.93
CA VAL A 42 0.84 1.21 -0.70
C VAL A 42 0.23 0.78 0.63
N ARG A 43 0.46 1.55 1.70
CA ARG A 43 -0.17 1.30 3.01
C ARG A 43 -1.69 1.29 2.88
N TYR A 44 -2.27 2.32 2.26
CA TYR A 44 -3.72 2.43 2.12
C TYR A 44 -4.31 1.23 1.35
N ASN A 45 -3.72 0.88 0.20
CA ASN A 45 -4.11 -0.29 -0.57
C ASN A 45 -3.97 -1.57 0.27
N GLY A 46 -2.83 -1.74 0.94
CA GLY A 46 -2.51 -2.90 1.76
C GLY A 46 -3.49 -3.11 2.92
N MET A 47 -3.93 -2.04 3.59
CA MET A 47 -4.91 -2.15 4.68
C MET A 47 -6.29 -2.60 4.20
N LEU A 48 -6.73 -2.11 3.03
CA LEU A 48 -7.99 -2.57 2.41
C LEU A 48 -7.90 -4.05 2.04
N LEU A 49 -6.80 -4.45 1.40
CA LEU A 49 -6.56 -5.83 1.01
C LEU A 49 -6.40 -6.75 2.22
N SER A 50 -5.72 -6.33 3.29
CA SER A 50 -5.55 -7.14 4.49
C SER A 50 -6.85 -7.37 5.22
N GLN A 51 -7.72 -6.36 5.27
CA GLN A 51 -9.06 -6.51 5.85
C GLN A 51 -9.90 -7.55 5.09
N ALA A 52 -9.80 -7.59 3.76
CA ALA A 52 -10.56 -8.53 2.93
C ALA A 52 -9.95 -9.95 2.89
N SER A 53 -8.62 -10.07 2.91
CA SER A 53 -7.90 -11.33 2.74
C SER A 53 -7.53 -12.05 4.04
N GLY A 54 -7.58 -11.34 5.18
CA GLY A 54 -7.07 -11.85 6.46
C GLY A 54 -5.54 -11.84 6.56
N ALA A 55 -4.84 -11.15 5.65
CA ALA A 55 -3.40 -10.95 5.74
C ALA A 55 -3.00 -10.22 7.02
N ASP A 56 -1.78 -10.50 7.50
CA ASP A 56 -1.22 -9.84 8.68
C ASP A 56 -0.98 -8.36 8.40
N TRP A 57 -1.84 -7.51 8.97
CA TRP A 57 -1.81 -6.07 8.74
C TRP A 57 -0.52 -5.41 9.23
N GLN A 58 0.14 -5.94 10.27
CA GLN A 58 1.39 -5.34 10.78
C GLN A 58 2.52 -5.52 9.76
N VAL A 59 2.63 -6.72 9.18
CA VAL A 59 3.60 -7.00 8.12
C VAL A 59 3.34 -6.16 6.88
N VAL A 60 2.06 -6.07 6.46
CA VAL A 60 1.66 -5.28 5.29
C VAL A 60 1.98 -3.78 5.48
N GLU A 61 1.70 -3.24 6.67
CA GLU A 61 2.01 -1.85 6.97
C GLU A 61 3.52 -1.58 7.02
N LEU A 62 4.31 -2.46 7.66
CA LEU A 62 5.77 -2.33 7.68
C LEU A 62 6.37 -2.42 6.28
N PHE A 63 5.92 -3.38 5.46
CA PHE A 63 6.33 -3.52 4.07
C PHE A 63 6.10 -2.21 3.30
N ALA A 64 4.92 -1.60 3.45
CA ALA A 64 4.56 -0.39 2.72
C ALA A 64 5.55 0.76 2.92
N PHE A 65 6.16 0.90 4.11
CA PHE A 65 7.16 1.92 4.38
C PHE A 65 8.60 1.48 4.13
N ILE A 66 8.88 0.18 4.16
CA ILE A 66 10.26 -0.33 4.12
C ILE A 66 10.72 -0.70 2.70
N HIS A 67 9.85 -1.31 1.87
CA HIS A 67 10.26 -1.99 0.62
C HIS A 67 11.08 -1.11 -0.34
N ASP A 68 10.71 0.16 -0.49
CA ASP A 68 11.40 1.13 -1.36
C ASP A 68 12.30 2.13 -0.58
N SER A 69 12.35 2.03 0.75
CA SER A 69 13.11 2.97 1.59
C SER A 69 14.62 2.88 1.42
N GLN A 70 15.11 1.76 0.91
CA GLN A 70 16.54 1.48 0.75
C GLN A 70 17.03 1.65 -0.70
N ARG A 71 16.30 2.43 -1.51
CA ARG A 71 16.70 2.79 -2.87
C ARG A 71 17.89 3.75 -2.91
N TYR A 72 18.73 3.58 -3.92
CA TYR A 72 19.84 4.48 -4.25
C TYR A 72 19.49 5.42 -5.41
N ASP A 73 18.56 5.02 -6.28
CA ASP A 73 18.03 5.82 -7.39
C ASP A 73 16.56 5.47 -7.71
N ASP A 74 15.92 6.30 -8.53
CA ASP A 74 14.52 6.12 -8.99
C ASP A 74 14.39 5.11 -10.14
N GLY A 75 15.51 4.61 -10.67
CA GLY A 75 15.56 3.67 -11.77
C GLY A 75 15.38 2.22 -11.32
N TYR A 76 16.11 1.32 -11.99
CA TYR A 76 15.88 -0.11 -11.84
C TYR A 76 16.38 -0.67 -10.49
N ASP A 77 17.45 -0.08 -9.93
CA ASP A 77 18.06 -0.42 -8.63
C ASP A 77 17.77 -1.84 -8.13
N ARG A 78 18.35 -2.88 -8.74
CA ARG A 78 17.94 -4.30 -8.54
C ARG A 78 17.90 -4.74 -7.09
N ASP A 79 18.77 -4.14 -6.28
CA ASP A 79 19.10 -4.63 -4.96
C ASP A 79 18.35 -3.86 -3.84
N HIS A 80 17.42 -2.94 -4.17
CA HIS A 80 16.64 -2.25 -3.11
C HIS A 80 15.79 -3.21 -2.28
N GLY A 81 15.20 -4.25 -2.89
CA GLY A 81 14.45 -5.28 -2.17
C GLY A 81 15.31 -6.03 -1.13
N PRO A 82 16.45 -6.63 -1.53
CA PRO A 82 17.43 -7.21 -0.59
C PRO A 82 17.87 -6.24 0.51
N ARG A 83 18.20 -4.98 0.18
CA ARG A 83 18.60 -3.99 1.19
C ARG A 83 17.47 -3.64 2.15
N ALA A 84 16.23 -3.56 1.67
CA ALA A 84 15.04 -3.33 2.50
C ALA A 84 14.79 -4.50 3.46
N ALA A 85 15.02 -5.74 3.00
CA ALA A 85 14.97 -6.92 3.85
C ALA A 85 16.07 -6.93 4.93
N ASP A 86 17.31 -6.58 4.57
CA ASP A 86 18.42 -6.44 5.52
C ASP A 86 18.11 -5.35 6.56
N TYR A 87 17.56 -4.22 6.13
CA TYR A 87 17.10 -3.16 7.03
C TYR A 87 16.05 -3.68 8.02
N ALA A 88 15.05 -4.44 7.55
CA ALA A 88 14.02 -5.02 8.43
C ALA A 88 14.62 -5.98 9.46
N LEU A 89 15.55 -6.85 9.06
CA LEU A 89 16.27 -7.76 9.98
C LEU A 89 17.06 -6.99 11.05
N GLN A 90 17.72 -5.90 10.66
CA GLN A 90 18.58 -5.13 11.57
C GLN A 90 17.80 -4.25 12.57
N THR A 91 16.56 -3.89 12.23
CA THR A 91 15.73 -2.94 12.99
C THR A 91 14.62 -3.61 13.80
N CYS A 92 14.19 -4.80 13.44
CA CYS A 92 13.31 -5.62 14.28
C CYS A 92 13.98 -5.90 15.64
N GLY A 93 13.23 -5.75 16.73
CA GLY A 93 13.74 -5.78 18.10
C GLY A 93 14.38 -4.47 18.59
N LYS A 94 14.51 -3.45 17.73
CA LYS A 94 15.06 -2.12 18.10
C LYS A 94 14.06 -0.99 17.88
N LEU A 95 13.46 -0.94 16.69
CA LEU A 95 12.53 0.13 16.27
C LEU A 95 11.08 -0.35 16.11
N PHE A 96 10.88 -1.64 15.90
CA PHE A 96 9.59 -2.32 15.94
C PHE A 96 9.79 -3.77 16.37
N GLN A 97 8.70 -4.46 16.71
CA GLN A 97 8.73 -5.86 17.10
C GLN A 97 7.77 -6.66 16.23
N LEU A 98 8.26 -7.78 15.69
CA LEU A 98 7.50 -8.85 15.04
C LEU A 98 7.86 -10.19 15.67
N SER A 99 7.00 -11.19 15.51
CA SER A 99 7.41 -12.59 15.69
C SER A 99 8.37 -13.02 14.58
N ASP A 100 9.06 -14.16 14.77
CA ASP A 100 9.96 -14.70 13.74
C ASP A 100 9.23 -14.99 12.42
N SER A 101 8.02 -15.52 12.47
CA SER A 101 7.21 -15.80 11.28
C SER A 101 6.75 -14.52 10.57
N GLN A 102 6.38 -13.48 11.32
CA GLN A 102 6.05 -12.18 10.76
C GLN A 102 7.27 -11.51 10.11
N LEU A 103 8.43 -11.60 10.75
CA LEU A 103 9.68 -11.07 10.21
C LEU A 103 10.09 -11.81 8.93
N GLU A 104 9.96 -13.14 8.89
CA GLU A 104 10.20 -13.94 7.69
C GLU A 104 9.30 -13.50 6.53
N MET A 105 8.00 -13.26 6.79
CA MET A 105 7.09 -12.73 5.78
C MET A 105 7.48 -11.34 5.30
N LEU A 106 7.86 -10.42 6.20
CA LEU A 106 8.31 -9.08 5.83
C LEU A 106 9.57 -9.12 4.96
N VAL A 107 10.57 -9.91 5.36
CA VAL A 107 11.81 -10.14 4.61
C VAL A 107 11.51 -10.68 3.22
N LYS A 108 10.70 -11.74 3.13
CA LYS A 108 10.30 -12.33 1.84
C LYS A 108 9.55 -11.32 0.96
N ALA A 109 8.65 -10.54 1.55
CA ALA A 109 7.91 -9.51 0.82
C ALA A 109 8.86 -8.45 0.25
N CYS A 110 9.76 -7.89 1.06
CA CYS A 110 10.74 -6.91 0.62
C CYS A 110 11.69 -7.46 -0.46
N MET A 111 12.25 -8.66 -0.27
CA MET A 111 13.17 -9.25 -1.26
C MET A 111 12.48 -9.45 -2.61
N GLY A 112 11.29 -10.05 -2.63
CA GLY A 112 10.67 -10.54 -3.86
C GLY A 112 9.82 -9.54 -4.66
N HIS A 113 9.45 -8.38 -4.09
CA HIS A 113 8.36 -7.57 -4.65
C HIS A 113 8.55 -7.09 -6.10
N THR A 114 9.78 -7.00 -6.59
CA THR A 114 10.09 -6.54 -7.95
C THR A 114 10.17 -7.63 -9.01
N HIS A 115 10.46 -8.87 -8.64
CA HIS A 115 10.80 -9.94 -9.59
C HIS A 115 9.94 -11.19 -9.44
N GLU A 116 9.39 -11.44 -8.25
CA GLU A 116 8.40 -12.49 -8.07
C GLU A 116 7.04 -12.02 -8.59
N HIS A 117 6.18 -12.97 -8.96
CA HIS A 117 4.83 -12.66 -9.43
C HIS A 117 3.79 -13.05 -8.38
N LEU A 118 3.63 -14.33 -8.07
CA LEU A 118 2.59 -14.81 -7.17
C LEU A 118 3.17 -15.70 -6.07
N THR A 119 2.52 -15.73 -4.93
CA THR A 119 2.88 -16.56 -3.77
C THR A 119 1.63 -17.08 -3.09
N SER A 120 1.72 -18.26 -2.47
CA SER A 120 0.63 -18.85 -1.68
C SER A 120 0.49 -18.21 -0.29
N CYS A 121 1.50 -17.47 0.17
CA CYS A 121 1.42 -16.74 1.44
C CYS A 121 0.59 -15.46 1.25
N VAL A 122 -0.64 -15.46 1.78
CA VAL A 122 -1.59 -14.36 1.62
C VAL A 122 -1.03 -13.01 2.09
N THR A 123 -0.25 -12.97 3.17
CA THR A 123 0.37 -11.73 3.67
C THR A 123 1.40 -11.16 2.68
N VAL A 124 2.30 -12.01 2.18
CA VAL A 124 3.32 -11.59 1.21
C VAL A 124 2.65 -11.19 -0.11
N GLN A 125 1.64 -11.93 -0.55
CA GLN A 125 0.88 -11.59 -1.75
C GLN A 125 0.18 -10.23 -1.61
N THR A 126 -0.45 -9.98 -0.46
CA THR A 126 -1.09 -8.69 -0.17
C THR A 126 -0.10 -7.53 -0.21
N CYS A 127 1.14 -7.73 0.28
CA CYS A 127 2.20 -6.74 0.17
C CYS A 127 2.48 -6.39 -1.29
N TRP A 128 2.70 -7.41 -2.14
CA TRP A 128 3.01 -7.22 -3.55
C TRP A 128 1.84 -6.63 -4.34
N ASP A 129 0.61 -7.08 -4.07
CA ASP A 129 -0.59 -6.52 -4.68
C ASP A 129 -0.75 -5.03 -4.33
N ALA A 130 -0.49 -4.65 -3.08
CA ALA A 130 -0.61 -3.27 -2.61
C ALA A 130 0.37 -2.31 -3.33
N ASP A 131 1.60 -2.75 -3.57
CA ASP A 131 2.59 -2.01 -4.36
C ASP A 131 2.21 -1.95 -5.84
N ARG A 132 1.86 -3.09 -6.44
CA ARG A 132 1.48 -3.17 -7.86
C ARG A 132 0.25 -2.34 -8.20
N LEU A 133 -0.71 -2.23 -7.28
CA LEU A 133 -1.87 -1.37 -7.45
C LEU A 133 -1.50 0.13 -7.56
N ASP A 134 -0.32 0.55 -7.08
CA ASP A 134 0.17 1.92 -7.16
C ASP A 134 1.03 2.18 -8.42
N LEU A 135 1.13 1.24 -9.35
CA LEU A 135 1.97 1.34 -10.56
C LEU A 135 1.57 2.48 -11.52
N ALA A 136 0.33 2.94 -11.45
CA ALA A 136 -0.13 4.05 -12.28
C ALA A 136 0.62 5.37 -12.01
N ARG A 137 1.28 5.48 -10.84
CA ARG A 137 2.17 6.60 -10.49
C ARG A 137 3.35 6.75 -11.46
N VAL A 138 3.82 5.63 -12.02
CA VAL A 138 4.95 5.55 -12.98
C VAL A 138 4.46 5.22 -14.40
N GLY A 139 3.17 5.44 -14.68
CA GLY A 139 2.61 5.27 -16.02
C GLY A 139 2.21 3.84 -16.40
N ILE A 140 2.26 2.89 -15.46
CA ILE A 140 1.90 1.49 -15.71
C ILE A 140 0.49 1.21 -15.17
N ILE A 141 -0.40 0.66 -16.01
CA ILE A 141 -1.73 0.23 -15.56
C ILE A 141 -1.60 -1.12 -14.85
N PRO A 142 -2.08 -1.28 -13.61
CA PRO A 142 -2.08 -2.58 -12.93
C PRO A 142 -2.89 -3.60 -13.73
N ASP A 143 -2.27 -4.76 -14.01
CA ASP A 143 -2.89 -5.86 -14.72
C ASP A 143 -3.32 -6.95 -13.70
N PRO A 144 -4.61 -7.33 -13.64
CA PRO A 144 -5.12 -8.37 -12.74
C PRO A 144 -4.36 -9.70 -12.81
N TYR A 145 -3.69 -10.01 -13.94
CA TYR A 145 -2.88 -11.21 -14.09
C TYR A 145 -1.73 -11.30 -13.08
N TYR A 146 -1.16 -10.14 -12.68
CA TYR A 146 -0.09 -10.07 -11.68
C TYR A 146 -0.58 -9.77 -10.27
N LEU A 147 -1.89 -9.79 -10.03
CA LEU A 147 -2.48 -9.59 -8.70
C LEU A 147 -2.93 -10.95 -8.18
N GLY A 148 -2.75 -11.21 -6.89
CA GLY A 148 -3.00 -12.52 -6.30
C GLY A 148 -4.30 -12.62 -5.52
N THR A 149 -4.61 -11.60 -4.72
CA THR A 149 -5.80 -11.54 -3.87
C THR A 149 -7.05 -11.15 -4.66
N ASP A 150 -8.21 -11.67 -4.24
CA ASP A 150 -9.47 -11.45 -4.95
C ASP A 150 -9.83 -9.97 -5.03
N LEU A 151 -9.69 -9.22 -3.94
CA LEU A 151 -9.96 -7.77 -3.94
C LEU A 151 -8.95 -7.00 -4.78
N ALA A 152 -7.69 -7.42 -4.88
CA ALA A 152 -6.72 -6.73 -5.74
C ALA A 152 -7.08 -6.88 -7.22
N LYS A 153 -7.62 -8.02 -7.63
CA LYS A 153 -8.07 -8.29 -9.00
C LYS A 153 -9.37 -7.57 -9.38
N ASP A 154 -10.11 -7.08 -8.38
CA ASP A 154 -11.39 -6.41 -8.61
C ASP A 154 -11.21 -5.15 -9.49
N PRO A 155 -11.94 -5.02 -10.61
CA PRO A 155 -11.80 -3.86 -11.51
C PRO A 155 -12.07 -2.51 -10.84
N GLN A 156 -12.98 -2.46 -9.86
CA GLN A 156 -13.27 -1.25 -9.10
C GLN A 156 -12.10 -0.91 -8.18
N MET A 157 -11.51 -1.89 -7.49
CA MET A 157 -10.31 -1.67 -6.66
C MET A 157 -9.14 -1.13 -7.49
N ILE A 158 -8.88 -1.71 -8.66
CA ILE A 158 -7.85 -1.25 -9.60
C ILE A 158 -8.13 0.19 -10.05
N ALA A 159 -9.36 0.49 -10.50
CA ALA A 159 -9.74 1.83 -10.94
C ALA A 159 -9.53 2.88 -9.83
N GLN A 160 -9.92 2.57 -8.60
CA GLN A 160 -9.71 3.45 -7.45
C GLN A 160 -8.23 3.61 -7.12
N ALA A 161 -7.41 2.55 -7.22
CA ALA A 161 -5.97 2.63 -7.00
C ALA A 161 -5.27 3.51 -8.05
N ILE A 162 -5.68 3.42 -9.31
CA ILE A 162 -5.21 4.29 -10.39
C ILE A 162 -5.57 5.76 -10.09
N ALA A 163 -6.81 6.03 -9.69
CA ALA A 163 -7.25 7.39 -9.36
C ALA A 163 -6.41 7.99 -8.21
N ARG A 164 -6.16 7.20 -7.15
CA ARG A 164 -5.27 7.58 -6.04
C ARG A 164 -3.84 7.87 -6.51
N SER A 165 -3.29 7.01 -7.36
CA SER A 165 -1.91 7.12 -7.88
C SER A 165 -1.68 8.40 -8.69
N ARG A 166 -2.71 8.83 -9.44
CA ARG A 166 -2.65 10.00 -10.35
C ARG A 166 -3.00 11.32 -9.68
N GLY A 167 -3.29 11.33 -8.37
CA GLY A 167 -3.72 12.52 -7.65
C GLY A 167 -5.12 13.01 -8.06
N GLN A 168 -5.93 12.14 -8.66
CA GLN A 168 -7.32 12.46 -8.98
C GLN A 168 -8.16 12.14 -7.75
N SER A 169 -8.52 13.17 -7.00
CA SER A 169 -9.56 13.07 -5.98
C SER A 169 -10.82 12.54 -6.65
N SER A 170 -11.30 11.37 -6.23
CA SER A 170 -12.60 10.86 -6.66
C SER A 170 -13.64 11.93 -6.32
N LYS A 171 -14.14 12.65 -7.34
CA LYS A 171 -15.36 13.44 -7.19
C LYS A 171 -16.52 12.46 -7.10
N THR A 172 -16.74 11.88 -5.94
CA THR A 172 -18.08 11.44 -5.56
C THR A 172 -18.80 12.68 -5.05
N HIS A 173 -19.61 13.31 -5.91
CA HIS A 173 -20.58 14.31 -5.53
C HIS A 173 -21.89 14.09 -6.29
N GLY A 174 -22.95 13.80 -5.51
CA GLY A 174 -24.32 14.21 -5.82
C GLY A 174 -25.14 13.33 -6.76
N ILE A 175 -25.80 12.32 -6.21
CA ILE A 175 -27.19 12.06 -6.60
C ILE A 175 -28.02 13.16 -5.94
N ILE A 176 -28.62 14.03 -6.76
CA ILE A 176 -29.86 14.82 -6.64
C ILE A 176 -29.66 16.20 -7.29
N ASP A 177 -30.29 16.39 -8.44
CA ASP A 177 -31.17 17.53 -8.77
C ASP A 177 -31.43 17.54 -10.28
N GLY A 178 -32.69 17.30 -10.61
CA GLY A 178 -33.20 17.22 -11.98
C GLY A 178 -34.72 17.15 -11.96
N LEU A 179 -35.34 18.01 -11.14
CA LEU A 179 -36.74 18.38 -11.28
C LEU A 179 -36.80 19.89 -11.41
N GLU A 180 -37.69 20.31 -12.32
CA GLU A 180 -38.10 21.67 -12.65
C GLU A 180 -37.15 22.49 -13.55
N GLU A 181 -37.49 22.52 -14.84
CA GLU A 181 -37.80 23.79 -15.47
C GLU A 181 -38.85 23.58 -16.57
N SER A 182 -40.12 23.78 -16.22
CA SER A 182 -41.21 23.97 -17.18
C SER A 182 -42.16 25.04 -16.68
N LEU A 183 -41.83 26.31 -16.89
CA LEU A 183 -42.85 27.36 -17.01
C LEU A 183 -42.38 28.43 -18.00
N SER A 184 -43.19 28.59 -19.04
CA SER A 184 -43.09 29.54 -20.14
C SER A 184 -43.18 31.00 -19.70
N PRO A 185 -42.63 31.96 -20.46
CA PRO A 185 -42.84 33.38 -20.22
C PRO A 185 -44.19 33.82 -20.79
N LEU A 186 -44.94 34.61 -20.03
CA LEU A 186 -46.05 35.41 -20.55
C LEU A 186 -45.86 36.88 -20.18
N GLU A 187 -46.16 37.69 -21.20
CA GLU A 187 -46.45 39.13 -21.17
C GLU A 187 -47.57 39.49 -20.17
#